data_AF-A0A1A3I436-F1
#
_entry.id   AF-A0A1A3I436-F1
#
_cell.length_a   1.000
_cell.length_b   1.000
_cell.length_c   1.000
_cell.angle_alpha   90.00
_cell.angle_beta   90.00
_cell.angle_gamma   90.00
#
_symmetry.space_group_name_H-M   'P 1'
#
loop_
_entity.id
_entity.type
_entity.pdbx_description
1 polymer ?
#
loop_
_entity_poly.entity_id
_entity_poly.type
_entity_poly.pdbx_seq_one_letter_code
_entity_poly.pdbx_strand_id
1 'polypeptide(L)' 'MGCGSTVKPQGAAQSVVDVVSKQTGFHPTDVHCPSGVKAKAGQEFDCHFTGPEGKPYIAHMRITKVDGDNVEFDIKTRPD' A
#
# COMPACT_ATOMS: atom_id res chain seq x y z
N MET A 1 3.21 7.16 -25.90
CA MET A 1 1.94 7.17 -25.14
C MET A 1 2.01 6.05 -24.13
N GLY A 2 1.99 6.34 -22.83
CA GLY A 2 2.02 5.28 -21.82
C GLY A 2 2.65 5.74 -20.51
N CYS A 3 1.88 6.50 -19.73
CA CYS A 3 1.91 6.46 -18.28
C CYS A 3 0.59 7.08 -17.84
N GLY A 4 -0.49 6.31 -18.03
CA GLY A 4 -1.71 6.56 -17.28
C GLY A 4 -1.36 6.50 -15.79
N SER A 5 -2.01 7.35 -15.02
CA SER A 5 -1.88 7.61 -13.58
C SER A 5 -2.19 6.38 -12.70
N THR A 6 -1.61 5.24 -13.05
CA THR A 6 -1.77 3.96 -12.38
C THR A 6 -0.67 3.84 -11.36
N VAL A 7 -1.04 3.70 -10.09
CA VAL A 7 -0.11 3.32 -9.02
C VAL A 7 0.49 1.98 -9.43
N LYS A 8 1.80 1.98 -9.72
CA LYS A 8 2.51 0.74 -9.97
C LYS A 8 2.50 -0.06 -8.66
N PRO A 9 2.23 -1.37 -8.69
CA PRO A 9 2.24 -2.21 -7.49
C PRO A 9 3.56 -2.07 -6.71
N GLN A 10 4.66 -1.85 -7.42
CA GLN A 10 5.98 -1.63 -6.83
C GLN A 10 6.07 -0.33 -6.01
N GLY A 11 5.38 0.75 -6.41
CA GLY A 11 5.31 2.00 -5.65
C GLY A 11 4.41 1.89 -4.41
N ALA A 12 3.27 1.18 -4.54
CA ALA A 12 2.38 0.89 -3.40
C ALA A 12 3.09 -0.01 -2.36
N ALA A 13 3.67 -1.12 -2.81
CA ALA A 13 4.40 -2.03 -1.94
C ALA A 13 5.56 -1.32 -1.23
N GLN A 14 6.37 -0.52 -1.95
CA GLN A 14 7.45 0.24 -1.33
C GLN A 14 6.93 1.23 -0.27
N SER A 15 5.79 1.88 -0.54
CA SER A 15 5.17 2.80 0.42
C SER A 15 4.67 2.06 1.67
N VAL A 16 4.06 0.88 1.50
CA VAL A 16 3.66 0.02 2.63
C VAL A 16 4.87 -0.39 3.44
N VAL A 17 5.94 -0.85 2.78
CA VAL A 17 7.18 -1.25 3.46
C VAL A 17 7.78 -0.09 4.25
N ASP A 18 7.88 1.11 3.66
CA ASP A 18 8.44 2.29 4.32
C ASP A 18 7.60 2.73 5.52
N VAL A 19 6.27 2.75 5.37
CA VAL A 19 5.33 3.13 6.44
C VAL A 19 5.33 2.09 7.57
N VAL A 20 5.25 0.80 7.24
CA VAL A 20 5.29 -0.28 8.23
C VAL A 20 6.63 -0.30 8.93
N SER A 21 7.73 -0.13 8.20
CA SER A 21 9.08 0.01 8.75
C SER A 21 9.18 1.20 9.70
N LYS A 22 8.67 2.37 9.33
CA LYS A 22 8.70 3.56 10.21
C LYS A 22 7.85 3.41 11.47
N GLN A 23 6.67 2.78 11.36
CA GLN A 23 5.75 2.64 12.49
C GLN A 23 6.16 1.49 13.43
N THR A 24 6.64 0.38 12.89
CA THR A 24 6.83 -0.87 13.64
C THR A 24 8.28 -1.34 13.68
N GLY A 25 9.18 -0.75 12.88
CA GLY A 25 10.55 -1.22 12.69
C GLY A 25 10.68 -2.47 11.81
N PHE A 26 9.56 -3.00 11.30
CA PHE A 26 9.52 -4.25 10.55
C PHE A 26 9.44 -4.00 9.04
N HIS A 27 10.26 -4.72 8.27
CA HIS A 27 10.33 -4.61 6.82
C HIS A 27 9.70 -5.86 6.20
N PRO A 28 8.39 -5.84 5.88
CA PRO A 28 7.78 -6.97 5.20
C PRO A 28 8.40 -7.11 3.81
N THR A 29 9.03 -8.24 3.52
CA THR A 29 9.55 -8.56 2.18
C THR A 29 8.52 -9.27 1.31
N ASP A 30 7.48 -9.81 1.94
CA ASP A 30 6.41 -10.60 1.34
C ASP A 30 5.15 -9.75 1.13
N VAL A 31 5.30 -8.51 0.63
CA VAL A 31 4.16 -7.63 0.36
C VAL A 31 3.60 -7.91 -1.03
N HIS A 32 2.37 -8.43 -1.04
CA HIS A 32 1.59 -8.68 -2.24
C HIS A 32 0.46 -7.64 -2.34
N CYS A 33 0.70 -6.59 -3.14
CA CYS A 33 -0.31 -5.61 -3.49
C CYS A 33 -0.90 -5.89 -4.89
N PRO A 34 -2.21 -5.69 -5.09
CA PRO A 34 -2.82 -5.80 -6.41
C PRO A 34 -2.21 -4.76 -7.36
N SER A 35 -1.84 -5.21 -8.55
CA SER A 35 -1.38 -4.32 -9.62
C SER A 35 -2.58 -3.66 -10.31
N GLY A 36 -2.43 -2.40 -10.71
CA GLY A 36 -3.47 -1.70 -11.51
C GLY A 36 -4.37 -0.77 -10.71
N VAL A 37 -4.03 -0.47 -9.46
CA VAL A 37 -4.73 0.54 -8.67
C VAL A 37 -4.55 1.90 -9.34
N LYS A 38 -5.65 2.56 -9.69
CA LYS A 38 -5.59 3.93 -10.20
C LYS A 38 -5.30 4.88 -9.05
N ALA A 39 -4.37 5.82 -9.24
CA ALA A 39 -4.13 6.90 -8.28
C ALA A 39 -5.33 7.86 -8.35
N LYS A 40 -6.42 7.51 -7.67
CA LYS A 40 -7.66 8.28 -7.65
C LYS A 40 -8.23 8.29 -6.25
N ALA A 41 -8.56 9.49 -5.75
CA ALA A 41 -9.24 9.65 -4.47
C ALA A 41 -10.53 8.80 -4.43
N GLY A 42 -10.70 8.06 -3.34
CA GLY A 42 -11.78 7.09 -3.13
C GLY A 42 -11.49 5.68 -3.64
N GLN A 43 -10.31 5.39 -4.22
CA GLN A 43 -9.92 4.01 -4.51
C GLN A 43 -9.42 3.29 -3.26
N GLU A 44 -9.76 2.01 -3.18
CA GLU A 44 -9.42 1.12 -2.08
C GLU A 44 -8.80 -0.15 -2.64
N PHE A 45 -7.80 -0.67 -1.96
CA PHE A 45 -7.09 -1.87 -2.34
C PHE A 45 -6.41 -2.52 -1.14
N ASP A 46 -6.29 -3.85 -1.22
CA ASP A 46 -5.85 -4.65 -0.09
C ASP A 46 -4.51 -5.29 -0.42
N CYS A 47 -3.49 -4.98 0.37
CA CYS A 47 -2.19 -5.62 0.27
C CYS A 47 -2.07 -6.70 1.34
N HIS A 48 -1.60 -7.89 0.96
CA HIS A 48 -1.30 -8.96 1.90
C HIS A 48 0.18 -8.94 2.23
N PHE A 49 0.53 -9.15 3.50
CA PHE A 49 1.92 -9.28 3.91
C PHE A 49 2.06 -10.10 5.19
N THR A 50 3.23 -10.70 5.38
CA THR A 50 3.57 -11.36 6.64
C THR A 50 4.09 -10.33 7.64
N GLY A 51 3.47 -10.21 8.82
CA GLY A 51 3.86 -9.26 9.88
C GLY A 51 5.06 -9.73 10.72
N PRO A 52 5.53 -8.92 11.69
CA PRO A 52 6.70 -9.23 12.51
C PRO A 52 6.56 -10.51 13.37
N GLU A 53 5.33 -10.92 13.67
CA GLU A 53 5.03 -12.16 14.39
C GLU A 53 5.02 -13.41 13.48
N GLY A 54 5.26 -13.27 12.17
CA GLY A 54 5.13 -14.36 11.21
C GLY A 54 3.69 -14.74 10.87
N LYS A 55 2.73 -13.85 11.15
CA LYS A 55 1.30 -14.03 10.83
C LYS A 55 0.93 -13.30 9.54
N PRO A 56 -0.03 -13.80 8.76
CA PRO A 56 -0.59 -13.05 7.64
C PRO A 56 -1.37 -11.82 8.15
N TYR A 57 -1.13 -10.69 7.51
CA TYR A 57 -1.82 -9.43 7.76
C TYR A 57 -2.32 -8.86 6.43
N ILE A 58 -3.46 -8.20 6.50
CA ILE A 58 -4.03 -7.41 5.41
C ILE A 58 -3.84 -5.93 5.74
N ALA A 59 -3.16 -5.22 4.84
CA ALA A 59 -3.14 -3.77 4.76
C ALA A 59 -4.23 -3.28 3.81
N HIS A 60 -5.35 -2.84 4.36
CA HIS A 60 -6.34 -2.07 3.64
C HIS A 60 -5.78 -0.66 3.38
N MET A 61 -5.54 -0.34 2.12
CA MET A 61 -5.13 0.97 1.67
C MET A 61 -6.28 1.69 1.00
N ARG A 62 -6.53 2.94 1.41
CA ARG A 62 -7.55 3.79 0.82
C ARG A 62 -6.96 5.12 0.42
N ILE A 63 -7.13 5.51 -0.83
CA ILE A 63 -6.71 6.83 -1.30
C ILE A 63 -7.73 7.86 -0.81
N THR A 64 -7.34 8.72 0.11
CA THR A 64 -8.24 9.78 0.62
C THR A 64 -8.18 11.02 -0.27
N LYS A 65 -6.99 11.34 -0.80
CA LYS A 65 -6.77 12.53 -1.62
C LYS A 65 -5.63 12.32 -2.63
N VAL A 66 -5.74 12.96 -3.79
CA VAL A 66 -4.70 13.01 -4.82
C VAL A 66 -4.49 14.48 -5.17
N ASP A 67 -3.30 15.00 -4.93
CA ASP A 67 -2.88 16.38 -5.13
C ASP A 67 -1.60 16.42 -5.98
N GLY A 68 -1.77 16.42 -7.31
CA GLY A 68 -0.65 16.33 -8.25
C GLY A 68 0.16 15.05 -8.06
N ASP A 69 1.40 15.20 -7.58
CA ASP A 69 2.32 14.10 -7.23
C ASP A 69 2.14 13.60 -5.79
N ASN A 70 1.47 14.36 -4.92
CA ASN A 70 1.21 13.97 -3.55
C ASN A 70 -0.09 13.17 -3.49
N VAL A 71 -0.03 11.96 -2.94
CA VAL A 71 -1.22 11.13 -2.73
C VAL A 71 -1.32 10.80 -1.25
N GLU A 72 -2.45 11.15 -0.64
CA GLU A 72 -2.76 10.75 0.72
C GLU A 72 -3.45 9.38 0.71
N PHE A 73 -2.94 8.50 1.57
CA PHE A 73 -3.46 7.16 1.76
C PHE A 73 -3.79 6.94 3.24
N ASP A 74 -4.98 6.45 3.52
CA ASP A 74 -5.36 5.86 4.81
C ASP A 74 -4.95 4.39 4.80
N ILE A 75 -4.15 3.99 5.79
CA ILE A 75 -3.59 2.63 5.88
C ILE A 75 -4.16 1.98 7.14
N LYS A 76 -4.85 0.87 6.96
CA LYS A 76 -5.41 0.06 8.05
C LYS A 76 -4.89 -1.36 7.96
N THR A 77 -4.04 -1.73 8.90
CA THR A 77 -3.52 -3.09 9.03
C THR A 77 -4.38 -3.89 9.99
N ARG A 78 -4.79 -5.09 9.57
CA ARG A 78 -5.57 -6.04 10.38
C ARG A 78 -4.96 -7.43 10.19
N PRO A 79 -4.96 -8.29 11.22
CA PRO A 79 -4.65 -9.70 11.02
C PRO A 79 -5.69 -10.30 10.05
N ASP A 80 -5.21 -11.13 9.11
CA ASP A 80 -6.07 -11.94 8.21
C ASP A 80 -6.83 -13.02 9.01
#